data_AF-A0A414NYM8-F1
#
_entry.id   AF-A0A414NYM8-F1
#
_cell.length_a   1.000
_cell.length_b   1.000
_cell.length_c   1.000
_cell.angle_alpha   90.00
_cell.angle_beta   90.00
_cell.angle_gamma   90.00
#
_symmetry.space_group_name_H-M   'P 1'
#
loop_
_entity.id
_entity.type
_entity.pdbx_description
1 polymer ?
#
loop_
_entity_poly.entity_id
_entity_poly.type
_entity_poly.pdbx_seq_one_letter_code
_entity_poly.pdbx_strand_id
1 'polypeptide(L)'
;MKGVFSMAKEAMTGFITEFRYFHQMMPVRPLSASAQALWQYLFYRANAAYWQFPLHLQLNELAGALRLSRSSVQRARAELAEQGYLLYEQEPGSRSVKYYLISNVRPHMLMTPEEMLAGSKSYQAFHVAETQVREEDTHVCNESCTGAVSGN
;
A
#
# COMPACT_ATOMS: atom_id res chain seq x y z
N MET A 1 -27.40 34.44 9.48
CA MET A 1 -26.66 34.27 8.21
C MET A 1 -25.88 32.95 8.26
N LYS A 2 -26.53 31.83 7.90
CA LYS A 2 -25.92 30.51 7.72
C LYS A 2 -26.22 30.13 6.28
N GLY A 3 -25.25 30.14 5.38
CA GLY A 3 -25.58 29.82 3.99
C GLY A 3 -24.53 30.02 2.90
N VAL A 4 -23.32 30.50 3.19
CA VAL A 4 -22.32 30.72 2.11
C VAL A 4 -21.08 29.84 2.23
N PHE A 5 -20.88 29.14 3.36
CA PHE A 5 -19.75 28.21 3.55
C PHE A 5 -20.08 26.72 3.28
N SER A 6 -21.25 26.39 2.70
CA SER A 6 -21.68 25.00 2.51
C SER A 6 -21.33 24.39 1.14
N MET A 7 -21.30 25.17 0.05
CA MET A 7 -21.11 24.58 -1.29
C MET A 7 -19.66 24.20 -1.64
N ALA A 8 -18.65 24.87 -1.07
CA ALA A 8 -17.25 24.49 -1.29
C ALA A 8 -16.83 23.22 -0.52
N LYS A 9 -17.67 22.75 0.42
CA LYS A 9 -17.43 21.54 1.23
C LYS A 9 -18.00 20.27 0.58
N GLU A 10 -18.88 20.44 -0.40
CA GLU A 10 -19.51 19.36 -1.18
C GLU A 10 -18.70 19.00 -2.44
N ALA A 11 -17.87 19.92 -2.94
CA ALA A 11 -17.00 19.68 -4.08
C ALA A 11 -15.65 19.11 -3.62
N MET A 12 -15.54 17.78 -3.44
CA MET A 12 -14.30 16.98 -3.50
C MET A 12 -14.46 15.64 -2.76
N THR A 13 -15.44 14.83 -3.09
CA THR A 13 -15.55 13.46 -2.59
C THR A 13 -15.45 12.51 -3.78
N GLY A 14 -14.53 11.55 -3.72
CA GLY A 14 -14.20 10.66 -4.83
C GLY A 14 -12.69 10.54 -5.09
N PHE A 15 -12.33 9.75 -6.08
CA PHE A 15 -10.95 9.38 -6.39
C PHE A 15 -10.04 10.60 -6.67
N ILE A 16 -10.56 11.66 -7.30
CA ILE A 16 -9.78 12.89 -7.59
C ILE A 16 -9.25 13.52 -6.29
N THR A 17 -10.03 13.47 -5.21
CA THR A 17 -9.62 14.02 -3.91
C THR A 17 -8.55 13.17 -3.28
N GLU A 18 -8.71 11.85 -3.30
CA GLU A 18 -7.69 10.92 -2.79
C GLU A 18 -6.35 11.12 -3.50
N PHE A 19 -6.40 11.28 -4.83
CA PHE A 19 -5.22 11.57 -5.63
C PHE A 19 -4.58 12.92 -5.26
N ARG A 20 -5.39 13.96 -5.04
CA ARG A 20 -4.88 15.26 -4.60
C ARG A 20 -4.21 15.17 -3.23
N TYR A 21 -4.87 14.53 -2.26
CA TYR A 21 -4.34 14.37 -0.91
C TYR A 21 -3.06 13.53 -0.90
N PHE A 22 -2.96 12.50 -1.75
CA PHE A 22 -1.71 11.75 -1.94
C PHE A 22 -0.53 12.69 -2.24
N HIS A 23 -0.69 13.59 -3.23
CA HIS A 23 0.36 14.54 -3.59
C HIS A 23 0.59 15.62 -2.54
N GLN A 24 -0.46 16.10 -1.86
CA GLN A 24 -0.33 17.05 -0.75
C GLN A 24 0.45 16.48 0.44
N MET A 25 0.41 15.16 0.65
CA MET A 25 1.11 14.49 1.74
C MET A 25 2.59 14.22 1.43
N MET A 26 3.06 14.39 0.19
CA MET A 26 4.47 14.14 -0.19
C MET A 26 5.51 14.87 0.67
N PRO A 27 5.31 16.14 1.10
CA PRO A 27 6.25 16.80 2.00
C PRO A 27 6.29 16.23 3.41
N VAL A 28 5.22 15.56 3.86
CA VAL A 28 5.08 15.01 5.21
C VAL A 28 5.47 13.53 5.27
N ARG A 29 5.08 12.77 4.24
CA ARG A 29 5.36 11.34 4.06
C ARG A 29 6.04 11.15 2.69
N PRO A 30 7.32 11.47 2.58
CA PRO A 30 8.04 11.34 1.31
C PRO A 30 8.09 9.87 0.91
N LEU A 31 7.81 9.61 -0.36
CA LEU A 31 7.88 8.27 -0.95
C LEU A 31 8.94 8.25 -2.04
N SER A 32 9.62 7.11 -2.19
CA SER A 32 10.50 6.83 -3.31
C SER A 32 9.72 6.90 -4.63
N ALA A 33 10.42 7.20 -5.73
CA ALA A 33 9.79 7.24 -7.05
C ALA A 33 9.11 5.91 -7.43
N SER A 34 9.70 4.77 -6.99
CA SER A 34 9.10 3.45 -7.19
C SER A 34 7.83 3.25 -6.38
N ALA A 35 7.78 3.71 -5.13
CA ALA A 35 6.57 3.67 -4.30
C ALA A 35 5.46 4.56 -4.85
N GLN A 36 5.79 5.76 -5.31
CA GLN A 36 4.81 6.64 -5.97
C GLN A 36 4.22 5.99 -7.23
N ALA A 37 5.06 5.42 -8.10
CA ALA A 37 4.60 4.73 -9.30
C ALA A 37 3.72 3.51 -8.98
N LEU A 38 4.10 2.73 -7.96
CA LEU A 38 3.31 1.58 -7.51
C LEU A 38 1.94 2.02 -6.98
N TRP A 39 1.89 3.04 -6.14
CA TRP A 39 0.62 3.55 -5.61
C TRP A 39 -0.30 4.04 -6.73
N GLN A 40 0.22 4.81 -7.68
CA GLN A 40 -0.54 5.30 -8.83
C GLN A 40 -1.08 4.16 -9.70
N TYR A 41 -0.28 3.12 -9.92
CA TYR A 41 -0.73 1.94 -10.66
C TYR A 41 -1.86 1.19 -9.93
N LEU A 42 -1.72 0.95 -8.62
CA LEU A 42 -2.76 0.33 -7.81
C LEU A 42 -4.03 1.19 -7.81
N PHE A 43 -3.90 2.51 -7.74
CA PHE A 43 -5.00 3.45 -7.78
C PHE A 43 -5.77 3.39 -9.11
N TYR A 44 -5.05 3.37 -10.24
CA TYR A 44 -5.64 3.13 -11.56
C TYR A 44 -6.38 1.79 -11.63
N ARG A 45 -5.77 0.71 -11.09
CA ARG A 45 -6.38 -0.62 -11.06
C ARG A 45 -7.63 -0.68 -10.18
N ALA A 46 -7.61 -0.01 -9.04
CA ALA A 46 -8.77 0.14 -8.17
C ALA A 46 -9.90 0.85 -8.90
N ASN A 47 -9.60 1.96 -9.57
CA ASN A 47 -10.57 2.69 -10.37
C ASN A 47 -11.17 1.84 -11.50
N ALA A 48 -10.32 1.08 -12.22
CA ALA A 48 -10.76 0.16 -13.28
C ALA A 48 -11.64 -1.00 -12.74
N ALA A 49 -11.40 -1.43 -11.50
CA ALA A 49 -12.19 -2.43 -10.80
C ALA A 49 -13.39 -1.82 -10.03
N TYR A 50 -13.76 -0.56 -10.30
CA TYR A 50 -14.84 0.14 -9.61
C TYR A 50 -14.69 0.11 -8.08
N TRP A 51 -13.45 0.17 -7.60
CA TRP A 51 -13.08 0.17 -6.18
C TRP A 51 -13.47 -1.12 -5.44
N GLN A 52 -13.67 -2.22 -6.17
CA GLN A 52 -13.91 -3.53 -5.58
C GLN A 52 -12.59 -4.11 -5.06
N PHE A 53 -12.54 -4.33 -3.75
CA PHE A 53 -11.40 -4.89 -3.04
C PHE A 53 -11.69 -6.31 -2.54
N PRO A 54 -10.67 -7.17 -2.37
CA PRO A 54 -9.25 -6.92 -2.67
C PRO A 54 -8.92 -6.88 -4.16
N LEU A 55 -7.89 -6.13 -4.52
CA LEU A 55 -7.25 -6.26 -5.83
C LEU A 55 -6.31 -7.47 -5.81
N HIS A 56 -6.56 -8.43 -6.68
CA HIS A 56 -5.71 -9.62 -6.85
C HIS A 56 -4.66 -9.37 -7.92
N LEU A 57 -3.41 -9.15 -7.53
CA LEU A 57 -2.32 -8.83 -8.44
C LEU A 57 -1.09 -9.70 -8.17
N GLN A 58 -0.39 -10.07 -9.23
CA GLN A 58 0.86 -10.83 -9.11
C GLN A 58 2.07 -9.90 -9.09
N LEU A 59 3.12 -10.31 -8.38
CA LEU A 59 4.37 -9.51 -8.31
C LEU A 59 5.02 -9.33 -9.70
N ASN A 60 4.96 -10.35 -10.55
CA ASN A 60 5.49 -10.30 -11.92
C ASN A 60 4.71 -9.30 -12.80
N GLU A 61 3.39 -9.23 -12.62
CA GLU A 61 2.52 -8.29 -13.32
C GLU A 61 2.88 -6.84 -12.94
N LEU A 62 3.05 -6.57 -11.63
CA LEU A 62 3.48 -5.27 -11.14
C LEU A 62 4.88 -4.88 -11.65
N ALA A 63 5.83 -5.82 -11.62
CA ALA A 63 7.19 -5.61 -12.11
C ALA A 63 7.20 -5.28 -13.61
N GLY A 64 6.41 -6.02 -14.41
CA GLY A 64 6.26 -5.76 -15.84
C GLY A 64 5.59 -4.42 -16.14
N ALA A 65 4.51 -4.09 -15.45
CA ALA A 65 3.77 -2.85 -15.65
C ALA A 65 4.61 -1.60 -15.30
N LEU A 66 5.37 -1.68 -14.21
CA LEU A 66 6.18 -0.55 -13.71
C LEU A 66 7.58 -0.51 -14.31
N ARG A 67 7.98 -1.52 -15.09
CA ARG A 67 9.36 -1.72 -15.56
C ARG A 67 10.39 -1.70 -14.42
N LEU A 68 10.03 -2.31 -13.30
CA LEU A 68 10.85 -2.42 -12.10
C LEU A 68 11.27 -3.88 -11.88
N SER A 69 12.38 -4.10 -11.16
CA SER A 69 12.71 -5.43 -10.67
C SER A 69 11.70 -5.87 -9.60
N ARG A 70 11.51 -7.19 -9.44
CA ARG A 70 10.64 -7.76 -8.41
C ARG A 70 11.02 -7.29 -7.00
N SER A 71 12.33 -7.20 -6.73
CA SER A 71 12.85 -6.69 -5.46
C SER A 71 12.55 -5.20 -5.25
N SER A 72 12.58 -4.39 -6.31
CA SER A 72 12.20 -2.98 -6.22
C SER A 72 10.71 -2.81 -5.93
N VAL A 73 9.85 -3.62 -6.55
CA VAL A 73 8.41 -3.62 -6.24
C VAL A 73 8.13 -4.06 -4.81
N GLN A 74 8.84 -5.08 -4.30
CA GLN A 74 8.70 -5.52 -2.90
C GLN A 74 9.10 -4.41 -1.91
N ARG A 75 10.22 -3.72 -2.16
CA ARG A 75 10.65 -2.58 -1.32
C ARG A 75 9.63 -1.44 -1.38
N ALA A 76 9.20 -1.06 -2.58
CA ALA A 76 8.18 -0.02 -2.77
C ALA A 76 6.85 -0.38 -2.07
N ARG A 77 6.46 -1.65 -2.08
CA ARG A 77 5.27 -2.15 -1.39
C ARG A 77 5.41 -2.06 0.13
N ALA A 78 6.57 -2.47 0.68
CA ALA A 78 6.85 -2.37 2.10
C ALA A 78 6.81 -0.91 2.57
N GLU A 79 7.45 -0.01 1.82
CA GLU A 79 7.45 1.43 2.07
C GLU A 79 6.02 2.01 2.10
N LEU A 80 5.18 1.65 1.13
CA LEU A 80 3.78 2.10 1.11
C LEU A 80 2.97 1.55 2.29
N ALA A 81 3.24 0.33 2.74
CA ALA A 81 2.57 -0.27 3.90
C ALA A 81 3.00 0.41 5.21
N GLU A 82 4.30 0.63 5.39
CA GLU A 82 4.87 1.34 6.55
C GLU A 82 4.31 2.77 6.68
N GLN A 83 4.17 3.46 5.56
CA GLN A 83 3.63 4.82 5.51
C GLN A 83 2.08 4.88 5.54
N GLY A 84 1.40 3.74 5.63
CA GLY A 84 -0.05 3.65 5.76
C GLY A 84 -0.83 4.03 4.50
N TYR A 85 -0.26 3.83 3.31
CA TYR A 85 -0.95 4.06 2.02
C TYR A 85 -1.67 2.81 1.50
N LEU A 86 -1.22 1.61 1.87
CA LEU A 86 -1.85 0.35 1.45
C LEU A 86 -1.74 -0.72 2.53
N LEU A 87 -2.60 -1.73 2.44
CA LEU A 87 -2.44 -3.03 3.08
C LEU A 87 -2.28 -4.08 1.99
N TYR A 88 -1.52 -5.13 2.30
CA TYR A 88 -1.43 -6.29 1.42
C TYR A 88 -1.41 -7.59 2.22
N GLU A 89 -2.03 -8.62 1.66
CA GLU A 89 -2.03 -9.97 2.21
C GLU A 89 -1.48 -10.94 1.17
N GLN A 90 -0.51 -11.76 1.59
CA GLN A 90 0.06 -12.80 0.75
C GLN A 90 -0.09 -14.14 1.47
N GLU A 91 -0.92 -15.02 0.91
CA GLU A 91 -1.08 -16.37 1.44
C GLU A 91 0.14 -17.24 1.10
N PRO A 92 0.65 -18.06 2.04
CA PRO A 92 1.73 -19.00 1.78
C PRO A 92 1.39 -19.91 0.59
N GLY A 93 2.28 -19.95 -0.40
CA GLY A 93 2.08 -20.75 -1.63
C GLY A 93 1.26 -20.08 -2.73
N SER A 94 0.59 -18.95 -2.46
CA SER A 94 -0.09 -18.17 -3.49
C SER A 94 0.85 -17.21 -4.21
N ARG A 95 0.74 -17.18 -5.54
CA ARG A 95 1.43 -16.20 -6.39
C ARG A 95 0.67 -14.87 -6.50
N SER A 96 -0.59 -14.85 -6.09
CA SER A 96 -1.45 -13.68 -6.10
C SER A 96 -1.43 -13.01 -4.72
N VAL A 97 -1.29 -11.68 -4.72
CA VAL A 97 -1.30 -10.87 -3.51
C VAL A 97 -2.57 -10.03 -3.53
N LYS A 98 -3.27 -9.99 -2.40
CA LYS A 98 -4.45 -9.15 -2.18
C LYS A 98 -3.97 -7.77 -1.77
N TYR A 99 -4.43 -6.72 -2.45
CA TYR A 99 -4.11 -5.33 -2.11
C TYR A 99 -5.36 -4.56 -1.73
N TYR A 100 -5.22 -3.69 -0.73
CA TYR A 100 -6.24 -2.76 -0.26
C TYR A 100 -5.64 -1.36 -0.19
N LEU A 101 -6.29 -0.37 -0.78
CA LEU A 101 -5.84 1.03 -0.69
C LEU A 101 -6.46 1.73 0.50
N ILE A 102 -5.63 2.42 1.27
CA ILE A 102 -6.05 3.24 2.41
C ILE A 102 -6.31 4.67 1.92
N SER A 103 -7.38 5.29 2.41
CA SER A 103 -7.72 6.69 2.16
C SER A 103 -6.66 7.63 2.74
N ASN A 104 -6.21 8.57 1.91
CA ASN A 104 -5.34 9.66 2.32
C ASN A 104 -6.11 10.80 2.97
N VAL A 105 -7.40 10.94 2.64
CA VAL A 105 -8.29 11.92 3.28
C VAL A 105 -8.61 11.52 4.71
N ARG A 106 -8.79 10.21 4.96
CA ARG A 106 -9.07 9.63 6.28
C ARG A 106 -8.12 8.48 6.55
N PRO A 107 -7.01 8.73 7.27
CA PRO A 107 -6.09 7.68 7.68
C PRO A 107 -6.84 6.52 8.36
N HIS A 108 -6.36 5.29 8.17
CA HIS A 108 -6.92 4.04 8.71
C HIS A 108 -8.23 3.55 8.08
N MET A 109 -8.76 4.22 7.05
CA MET A 109 -9.98 3.79 6.34
C MET A 109 -9.65 3.25 4.95
N LEU A 110 -10.35 2.21 4.47
CA LEU A 110 -10.22 1.75 3.08
C LEU A 110 -10.97 2.67 2.13
N MET A 111 -10.52 2.78 0.88
CA MET A 111 -11.32 3.39 -0.17
C MET A 111 -12.46 2.44 -0.54
N THR A 112 -13.70 2.70 -0.13
CA THR A 112 -14.83 1.84 -0.53
C THR A 112 -15.54 2.37 -1.78
N PRO A 113 -16.21 1.50 -2.58
CA PRO A 113 -17.04 1.95 -3.70
C PRO A 113 -18.12 2.94 -3.27
N GLU A 114 -18.75 2.72 -2.11
CA GLU A 114 -19.78 3.61 -1.58
C GLU A 114 -19.22 5.01 -1.38
N GLU A 115 -18.03 5.17 -0.80
CA GLU A 115 -17.42 6.49 -0.60
C GLU A 115 -16.90 7.12 -1.90
N MET A 116 -16.39 6.30 -2.82
CA MET A 116 -15.87 6.76 -4.12
C MET A 116 -16.99 7.22 -5.05
N LEU A 117 -18.18 6.59 -4.96
CA LEU A 117 -19.33 6.84 -5.84
C LEU A 117 -20.39 7.74 -5.21
N ALA A 118 -20.62 7.67 -3.89
CA ALA A 118 -21.75 8.34 -3.25
C ALA A 118 -21.53 9.84 -3.00
N GLY A 119 -20.29 10.33 -3.08
CA GLY A 119 -19.98 11.71 -2.74
C GLY A 119 -20.35 12.12 -1.29
N SER A 120 -20.86 11.19 -0.47
CA SER A 120 -21.34 11.40 0.90
C SER A 120 -21.43 10.09 1.69
N LYS A 121 -20.93 10.20 2.92
CA LYS A 121 -20.83 9.29 4.09
C LYS A 121 -21.56 7.94 4.08
N SER A 122 -20.75 6.88 4.18
CA SER A 122 -21.03 5.66 4.94
C SER A 122 -19.69 4.93 5.14
N TYR A 123 -19.37 4.52 6.37
CA TYR A 123 -18.04 4.06 6.79
C TYR A 123 -18.13 2.69 7.47
N GLN A 124 -17.23 1.76 7.11
CA GLN A 124 -16.96 0.58 7.94
C GLN A 124 -15.55 0.69 8.53
N ALA A 125 -15.46 0.64 9.86
CA ALA A 125 -14.19 0.56 10.56
C ALA A 125 -13.60 -0.84 10.35
N PHE A 126 -12.37 -0.92 9.87
CA PHE A 126 -11.65 -2.19 9.79
C PHE A 126 -11.05 -2.52 11.17
N HIS A 127 -11.44 -3.64 11.75
CA HIS A 127 -10.70 -4.27 12.84
C HIS A 127 -9.56 -5.08 12.22
N VAL A 128 -8.33 -4.58 12.35
CA VAL A 128 -7.13 -5.34 11.98
C VAL A 128 -7.02 -6.51 12.95
N ALA A 129 -7.28 -7.73 12.47
CA ALA A 129 -6.79 -8.91 13.17
C ALA A 129 -5.27 -8.85 13.10
N GLU A 130 -4.62 -8.69 14.25
CA GLU A 130 -3.17 -8.68 14.40
C GLU A 130 -2.57 -9.90 13.70
N THR A 131 -2.12 -9.72 12.46
CA THR A 131 -1.37 -10.76 11.76
C THR A 131 0.04 -10.65 12.30
N GLN A 132 0.37 -11.56 13.22
CA GLN A 132 1.69 -11.69 13.82
C GLN A 132 2.74 -11.73 12.71
N VAL A 133 3.59 -10.70 12.68
CA VAL A 133 4.89 -10.76 12.02
C VAL A 133 5.66 -11.87 12.72
N ARG A 134 5.73 -13.03 12.07
CA ARG A 134 6.55 -14.14 12.54
C ARG A 134 8.00 -13.77 12.22
N GLU A 135 8.78 -13.49 13.27
CA GLU A 135 10.24 -13.38 13.19
C GLU A 135 10.77 -14.62 12.46
N GLU A 136 11.37 -14.43 11.30
CA GLU A 136 12.14 -15.49 10.66
C GLU A 136 13.44 -15.66 11.46
N ASP A 137 13.56 -16.83 12.09
CA ASP A 137 14.77 -17.33 12.72
C ASP A 137 15.96 -17.15 11.77
N THR A 138 16.79 -16.16 12.07
CA THR A 138 18.11 -16.00 11.47
C THR A 138 19.00 -17.10 12.05
N HIS A 139 18.95 -18.28 11.42
CA HIS A 139 19.87 -19.37 11.69
C HIS A 139 21.26 -18.98 11.18
N VAL A 140 22.03 -18.26 12.02
CA VAL A 140 23.46 -18.02 11.81
C VAL A 140 24.18 -19.35 12.00
N CYS A 141 24.49 -20.03 10.90
CA CYS A 141 25.46 -21.12 10.90
C CYS A 141 26.85 -20.53 11.16
N ASN A 142 27.36 -20.67 12.39
CA ASN A 142 28.77 -20.46 12.69
C ASN A 142 29.58 -21.63 12.11
N GLU A 143 30.10 -21.45 10.90
CA GLU A 143 31.16 -22.32 10.39
C GLU A 143 32.45 -22.00 11.16
N SER A 144 32.79 -22.89 12.09
CA SER A 144 34.02 -22.87 12.86
C SER A 144 35.16 -23.35 11.96
N CYS A 145 35.97 -22.44 11.42
CA CYS A 145 37.23 -22.82 10.78
C CYS A 145 38.29 -23.15 11.85
N THR A 146 38.39 -24.42 12.21
CA THR A 146 39.59 -25.00 12.83
C THR A 146 40.64 -25.25 11.74
N GLY A 147 41.84 -24.71 11.91
CA GLY A 147 42.98 -25.01 11.04
C GLY A 147 44.30 -24.50 11.64
N ALA A 148 44.94 -25.36 12.43
CA ALA A 148 46.28 -25.17 12.97
C ALA A 148 47.37 -25.53 11.93
N VAL A 149 48.43 -24.71 11.82
CA VAL A 149 49.80 -25.08 11.37
C VAL A 149 50.73 -24.00 11.97
N SER A 150 51.44 -24.21 13.09
CA SER A 150 52.72 -24.91 13.29
C SER A 150 53.89 -24.44 12.42
N GLY A 151 54.76 -23.60 13.02
CA GLY A 151 56.23 -23.64 12.96
C GLY A 151 56.98 -23.56 11.62
N ASN A 152 57.77 -22.50 11.44
CA ASN A 152 59.23 -22.55 11.54
C ASN A 152 59.81 -21.14 11.72
#